data_AF-A0A1F4VSH3-F1
#
_entry.id   AF-A0A1F4VSH3-F1
#
_cell.length_a   1.000
_cell.length_b   1.000
_cell.length_c   1.000
_cell.angle_alpha   90.00
_cell.angle_beta   90.00
_cell.angle_gamma   90.00
#
_symmetry.space_group_name_H-M   'P 1'
#
loop_
_entity.id
_entity.type
_entity.pdbx_description
1 polymer ?
#
loop_
_entity_poly.entity_id
_entity_poly.type
_entity_poly.pdbx_seq_one_letter_code
_entity_poly.pdbx_strand_id
1 'polypeptide(L)' 'MVSVDVRMGESIDQALRRFNREVLKAGVMAEIRKREFYISPSMNRKLKKQEKARKAMGVKRDRVFK' A
#
# COMPACT_ATOMS: atom_id res chain seq x y z
N MET A 1 6.86 -10.53 3.51
CA MET A 1 8.18 -9.99 3.88
C MET A 1 8.78 -9.35 2.63
N VAL A 2 9.33 -8.14 2.73
CA VAL A 2 9.88 -7.40 1.57
C VAL A 2 11.41 -7.44 1.66
N SER A 3 12.07 -7.86 0.58
CA SER A 3 13.52 -7.89 0.46
C SER A 3 13.94 -7.22 -0.86
N VAL A 4 15.02 -6.45 -0.83
CA VAL A 4 15.59 -5.80 -2.01
C VAL A 4 17.09 -6.01 -1.99
N ASP A 5 17.59 -6.65 -3.03
CA ASP A 5 19.03 -6.83 -3.22
C ASP A 5 19.66 -5.55 -3.78
N VAL A 6 20.82 -5.19 -3.23
CA VAL A 6 21.61 -4.04 -3.67
C VAL A 6 22.44 -4.45 -4.88
N ARG A 7 22.37 -3.66 -5.96
CA ARG A 7 23.11 -3.95 -7.19
C ARG A 7 24.52 -3.36 -7.11
N MET A 8 25.48 -3.95 -7.83
CA MET A 8 26.82 -3.36 -7.93
C MET A 8 26.75 -1.99 -8.62
N GLY A 9 27.34 -0.97 -7.99
CA GLY A 9 27.36 0.41 -8.50
C GLY A 9 26.13 1.26 -8.12
N GLU A 10 25.19 0.73 -7.33
CA GLU A 10 24.08 1.53 -6.79
C GLU A 10 24.49 2.29 -5.53
N SER A 11 23.98 3.52 -5.40
CA SER A 11 24.00 4.23 -4.12
C SER A 11 22.95 3.65 -3.17
N ILE A 12 23.26 3.63 -1.87
CA ILE A 12 22.38 3.17 -0.79
C ILE A 12 21.01 3.88 -0.85
N ASP A 13 20.98 5.17 -1.18
CA ASP A 13 19.74 5.93 -1.31
C ASP A 13 18.82 5.41 -2.42
N GLN A 14 19.39 4.91 -3.52
CA GLN A 14 18.60 4.33 -4.60
C GLN A 14 17.98 3.00 -4.18
N ALA A 15 18.75 2.16 -3.46
CA ALA A 15 18.24 0.92 -2.89
C ALA A 15 17.12 1.17 -1.86
N LEU A 16 17.26 2.17 -0.99
CA LEU A 16 16.24 2.57 -0.01
C LEU A 16 14.95 3.06 -0.68
N ARG A 17 15.05 3.84 -1.77
CA ARG A 17 13.88 4.28 -2.55
C ARG A 17 13.14 3.10 -3.17
N ARG A 18 13.86 2.10 -3.69
CA ARG A 18 13.25 0.86 -4.22
C ARG A 18 12.58 0.07 -3.11
N PHE A 19 13.24 -0.09 -1.98
CA PHE A 19 12.67 -0.76 -0.80
C PHE A 19 11.38 -0.10 -0.33
N ASN A 20 11.36 1.22 -0.16
CA ASN A 20 10.16 1.96 0.25
C ASN A 20 9.00 1.78 -0.74
N ARG A 21 9.30 1.74 -2.05
CA ARG A 21 8.29 1.46 -3.08
C ARG A 21 7.73 0.05 -2.96
N GLU A 22 8.58 -0.95 -2.75
CA GLU A 22 8.14 -2.34 -2.57
C GLU A 22 7.35 -2.53 -1.27
N VAL A 23 7.71 -1.86 -0.16
CA VAL A 23 6.93 -1.84 1.10
C VAL A 23 5.54 -1.26 0.89
N LEU A 24 5.43 -0.15 0.16
CA LEU A 24 4.15 0.48 -0.17
C LEU A 24 3.31 -0.40 -1.10
N LYS A 25 3.93 -1.00 -2.12
CA LYS A 25 3.27 -1.91 -3.08
C LYS A 25 2.77 -3.18 -2.40
N ALA A 26 3.55 -3.76 -1.51
CA ALA A 26 3.16 -4.90 -0.69
C ALA A 26 2.04 -4.56 0.31
N GLY A 27 1.77 -3.28 0.55
CA GLY A 27 0.67 -2.86 1.41
C GLY A 27 0.91 -3.11 2.90
N VAL A 28 2.17 -3.34 3.31
CA VAL A 28 2.55 -3.67 4.70
C VAL A 28 2.03 -2.59 5.67
N MET A 29 2.22 -1.32 5.32
CA MET A 29 1.74 -0.19 6.14
C MET A 29 0.20 -0.10 6.22
N ALA A 30 -0.53 -0.64 5.24
CA ALA A 30 -1.99 -0.71 5.30
C ALA A 30 -2.45 -1.91 6.13
N GLU A 31 -1.68 -3.01 6.12
CA GLU A 31 -1.95 -4.20 6.93
C GLU A 31 -1.73 -3.93 8.42
N ILE A 32 -0.65 -3.24 8.79
CA ILE A 32 -0.37 -2.82 10.17
C ILE A 32 -1.57 -2.04 10.71
N ARG A 33 -1.98 -0.97 10.02
CA ARG A 33 -3.14 -0.14 10.41
C ARG A 33 -4.45 -0.91 10.54
N LYS A 34 -4.67 -1.94 9.72
CA LYS A 34 -5.86 -2.78 9.80
C LYS A 34 -5.85 -3.75 10.99
N ARG A 35 -4.67 -4.03 11.54
CA ARG A 35 -4.46 -4.97 12.66
C ARG A 35 -4.19 -4.28 14.00
N GLU A 36 -4.01 -2.97 14.02
CA GLU A 36 -3.80 -2.18 15.25
C GLU A 36 -4.89 -2.41 16.30
N PHE A 37 -6.15 -2.60 15.87
CA PHE A 37 -7.28 -2.85 16.76
C PHE A 37 -8.08 -4.07 16.31
N TYR A 38 -8.66 -4.77 17.28
CA TYR A 38 -9.61 -5.84 16.98
C TYR A 38 -10.88 -5.27 16.35
N ILE A 39 -11.32 -5.89 15.26
CA ILE A 39 -12.54 -5.53 14.54
C ILE A 39 -13.38 -6.79 14.41
N SER A 40 -14.65 -6.71 14.82
CA SER A 40 -15.62 -7.78 14.67
C SER A 40 -15.70 -8.28 13.21
N PRO A 41 -15.85 -9.60 12.95
CA PRO A 41 -15.89 -10.16 11.60
C PRO A 41 -16.91 -9.48 10.67
N SER A 42 -18.06 -9.06 11.22
CA SER A 42 -19.10 -8.36 10.45
C SER A 42 -18.61 -7.01 9.94
N MET A 43 -17.96 -6.22 10.80
CA MET A 43 -17.40 -4.93 10.42
C MET A 43 -16.26 -5.08 9.41
N ASN A 44 -15.41 -6.10 9.58
CA ASN A 44 -14.33 -6.38 8.62
C ASN A 44 -14.89 -6.73 7.22
N ARG A 45 -15.97 -7.52 7.14
CA ARG A 45 -16.66 -7.81 5.86
C ARG A 45 -17.22 -6.53 5.23
N LYS A 46 -17.81 -5.64 6.01
CA LYS A 46 -18.32 -4.33 5.55
C LYS A 46 -17.21 -3.45 4.99
N LEU A 47 -16.10 -3.31 5.72
CA LEU A 47 -14.94 -2.52 5.28
C LEU A 47 -14.31 -3.07 4.00
N LYS A 48 -14.15 -4.40 3.89
CA LYS A 48 -13.64 -5.05 2.67
C LYS A 48 -14.54 -4.80 1.45
N LYS A 49 -15.87 -4.81 1.63
CA LYS A 49 -16.82 -4.50 0.54
C LYS A 49 -16.69 -3.05 0.07
N GLN A 50 -16.58 -2.11 1.01
CA GLN A 50 -16.40 -0.68 0.70
C GLN A 50 -15.05 -0.41 0.01
N GLU A 51 -13.95 -1.02 0.46
CA GLU A 51 -12.65 -0.88 -0.19
C GLU A 51 -12.67 -1.38 -1.64
N LYS A 52 -13.32 -2.52 -1.91
CA LYS A 52 -13.47 -3.05 -3.28
C LYS A 52 -14.30 -2.09 -4.16
N ALA A 53 -15.41 -1.59 -3.64
CA ALA A 53 -16.24 -0.61 -4.36
C ALA A 53 -15.45 0.68 -4.68
N ARG A 54 -14.68 1.21 -3.71
CA ARG A 54 -13.84 2.40 -3.91
C ARG A 54 -12.75 2.17 -4.96
N LYS A 55 -12.15 0.98 -5.01
CA LYS A 55 -11.18 0.61 -6.06
C LYS A 55 -11.84 0.48 -7.43
N ALA A 56 -13.03 -0.13 -7.50
CA ALA A 56 -13.77 -0.31 -8.75
C ALA A 56 -14.30 1.01 -9.33
N MET A 57 -14.72 1.94 -8.46
CA MET A 57 -15.16 3.28 -8.85
C MET A 57 -14.01 4.21 -9.26
N GLY A 58 -12.76 3.72 -9.24
CA GLY A 58 -11.56 4.37 -9.75
C GLY A 58 -11.66 5.87 -9.75
N VAL A 59 -11.51 6.51 -8.57
CA VAL A 59 -11.61 7.97 -8.40
C VAL A 59 -10.95 8.61 -9.60
N LYS A 60 -11.76 9.22 -10.48
CA LYS A 60 -11.26 10.05 -11.57
C LYS A 60 -10.41 11.08 -10.86
N ARG A 61 -9.08 10.91 -10.92
CA ARG A 61 -8.16 11.96 -10.52
C ARG A 61 -8.45 13.04 -11.52
N ASP A 62 -9.27 14.00 -11.11
CA ASP A 62 -9.44 15.23 -11.86
C ASP A 62 -8.04 15.75 -12.10
N ARG A 63 -7.60 15.65 -13.36
CA ARG A 63 -6.35 16.23 -13.85
C ARG A 63 -6.57 17.73 -13.91
N VAL A 64 -6.80 18.35 -12.76
CA VAL A 64 -6.79 19.79 -12.61
C VAL A 64 -5.36 20.14 -12.24
N PHE A 65 -4.57 20.31 -13.30
CA PHE A 65 -3.61 21.41 -13.53
C PHE A 65 -2.68 20.96 -14.66
N LYS A 66 -2.96 21.54 -15.83
CA LYS A 66 -2.06 21.66 -16.97
C LYS A 66 -0.94 22.65 -16.62
#